data_AF-A0A0K1PP91-F1
#
_entry.id   AF-A0A0K1PP91-F1
#
_cell.length_a   1.000
_cell.length_b   1.000
_cell.length_c   1.000
_cell.angle_alpha   90.00
_cell.angle_beta   90.00
_cell.angle_gamma   90.00
#
_symmetry.space_group_name_H-M   'P 1'
#
loop_
_entity.id
_entity.type
_entity.pdbx_description
1 polymer ?
#
loop_
_entity_poly.entity_id
_entity_poly.type
_entity_poly.pdbx_seq_one_letter_code
_entity_poly.pdbx_strand_id
1 'polypeptide(L)'
;MVSFGALAARLASDLGASVVRPGGPSPSRAALRIRYRGGELTVTATHADGRSLERTVKARGDDAAVQHEAILLAANLARDEAGEIVGALATPPAPPPASAAQAAEPPEGEVPLSVAFLYPLATNFEHPNVTSKFDFSLLYGRVGKIDGLQFGSGIVAASRGVSGLQFAGFGAASGGTIDGAQIAGFGTLSQGRVTGVAVGGYANLSLDGVKGVQVAGAFNLAQTSMTGAQVGGAVNLATGGAKGLQLAGAFNYAKGSATGIQLAGALNLASGDMSGVQIAGAVNVAENVDGMQLGVVNVARRVRGTQIGVVNIADEFDGVPIGVINITRNGIHPMVWFSNLEYTNVGVKFSTKYVYTIIGGYYGSQETGFRNFGTTAVLGGHIPLVAGLDLEIQGALTNLHPRPSEHSNSKDGNLWIAPQAMVGYSFAPHLRVFAGGGARFPLIVDIGNDVVRPEVLGGIQF
;
A
#
# COMPACT_ATOMS: atom_id res chain seq x y z
N MET A 1 -14.40 1.68 -44.99
CA MET A 1 -15.67 1.25 -44.37
C MET A 1 -15.45 -0.05 -43.59
N VAL A 2 -15.59 -0.01 -42.26
CA VAL A 2 -15.35 -1.14 -41.36
C VAL A 2 -16.45 -2.21 -41.55
N SER A 3 -16.12 -3.38 -42.09
CA SER A 3 -17.10 -4.44 -42.36
C SER A 3 -17.16 -5.46 -41.20
N PHE A 4 -18.36 -5.97 -40.91
CA PHE A 4 -18.55 -7.01 -39.88
C PHE A 4 -17.70 -8.26 -40.16
N GLY A 5 -17.57 -8.67 -41.44
CA GLY A 5 -16.80 -9.87 -41.80
C GLY A 5 -15.32 -9.75 -41.47
N ALA A 6 -14.70 -8.58 -41.72
CA ALA A 6 -13.29 -8.34 -41.42
C ALA A 6 -13.03 -8.29 -39.90
N LEU A 7 -13.94 -7.67 -39.15
CA LEU A 7 -13.82 -7.57 -37.69
C LEU A 7 -14.08 -8.91 -36.98
N ALA A 8 -15.13 -9.63 -37.38
CA ALA A 8 -15.60 -10.81 -36.67
C ALA A 8 -14.58 -11.96 -36.67
N ALA A 9 -13.92 -12.21 -37.82
CA ALA A 9 -12.91 -13.26 -37.92
C ALA A 9 -11.70 -12.98 -37.01
N ARG A 10 -11.25 -11.72 -36.95
CA ARG A 10 -10.10 -11.34 -36.12
C ARG A 10 -10.44 -11.24 -34.64
N LEU A 11 -11.61 -10.69 -34.30
CA LEU A 11 -12.12 -10.70 -32.92
C LEU A 11 -12.33 -12.12 -32.41
N ALA A 12 -12.81 -13.05 -33.24
CA ALA A 12 -12.95 -14.44 -32.84
C ALA A 12 -11.61 -15.12 -32.54
N SER A 13 -10.58 -14.82 -33.34
CA SER A 13 -9.21 -15.25 -33.09
C SER A 13 -8.65 -14.67 -31.79
N ASP A 14 -8.84 -13.38 -31.53
CA ASP A 14 -8.29 -12.72 -30.35
C ASP A 14 -9.07 -13.09 -29.06
N LEU A 15 -10.38 -13.30 -29.14
CA LEU A 15 -11.21 -13.68 -27.99
C LEU A 15 -11.22 -15.20 -27.71
N GLY A 16 -10.76 -16.03 -28.65
CA GLY A 16 -10.88 -17.48 -28.57
C GLY A 16 -12.33 -17.97 -28.55
N ALA A 17 -13.28 -17.17 -29.06
CA ALA A 17 -14.72 -17.44 -29.02
C ALA A 17 -15.41 -17.00 -30.32
N SER A 18 -16.54 -17.62 -30.66
CA SER A 18 -17.28 -17.26 -31.88
C SER A 18 -17.97 -15.89 -31.75
N VAL A 19 -17.81 -15.05 -32.77
CA VAL A 19 -18.47 -13.73 -32.86
C VAL A 19 -19.66 -13.85 -33.82
N VAL A 20 -20.86 -13.65 -33.28
CA VAL A 20 -22.12 -13.77 -34.04
C VAL A 20 -22.83 -12.42 -34.18
N ARG A 21 -23.67 -12.27 -35.21
CA ARG A 21 -24.52 -11.09 -35.35
C ARG A 21 -25.63 -11.09 -34.29
N PRO A 22 -26.14 -9.91 -33.88
CA PRO A 22 -27.31 -9.82 -33.02
C PRO A 22 -28.49 -10.59 -33.64
N GLY A 23 -29.12 -11.48 -32.87
CA GLY A 23 -30.26 -12.30 -33.31
C GLY A 23 -29.96 -13.76 -33.66
N GLY A 24 -28.73 -14.24 -33.44
CA GLY A 24 -28.38 -15.67 -33.57
C GLY A 24 -28.84 -16.53 -32.38
N PRO A 25 -28.98 -17.87 -32.55
CA PRO A 25 -29.56 -18.78 -31.55
C PRO A 25 -28.66 -19.13 -30.35
N SER A 26 -27.44 -18.59 -30.25
CA SER A 26 -26.46 -18.96 -29.21
C SER A 26 -26.40 -17.94 -28.07
N PRO A 27 -26.28 -18.39 -26.80
CA PRO A 27 -26.09 -17.48 -25.67
C PRO A 27 -24.76 -16.73 -25.78
N SER A 28 -24.80 -15.40 -25.83
CA SER A 28 -23.62 -14.53 -25.91
C SER A 28 -23.13 -14.12 -24.52
N ARG A 29 -21.82 -14.21 -24.26
CA ARG A 29 -21.20 -13.72 -23.02
C ARG A 29 -21.19 -12.19 -22.90
N ALA A 30 -21.05 -11.50 -24.03
CA ALA A 30 -21.13 -10.05 -24.12
C ALA A 30 -21.61 -9.62 -25.51
N ALA A 31 -22.28 -8.47 -25.59
CA ALA A 31 -22.68 -7.78 -26.80
C ALA A 31 -21.78 -6.57 -27.04
N LEU A 32 -21.20 -6.48 -28.24
CA LEU A 32 -20.29 -5.40 -28.63
C LEU A 32 -20.97 -4.43 -29.61
N ARG A 33 -20.83 -3.13 -29.37
CA ARG A 33 -21.25 -2.06 -30.28
C ARG A 33 -20.06 -1.17 -30.58
N ILE A 34 -19.69 -1.08 -31.87
CA ILE A 34 -18.57 -0.27 -32.35
C ILE A 34 -19.13 0.86 -33.20
N ARG A 35 -18.75 2.10 -32.91
CA ARG A 35 -19.16 3.30 -33.65
C ARG A 35 -17.94 4.15 -33.96
N TYR A 36 -17.76 4.49 -35.23
CA TYR A 36 -16.71 5.41 -35.67
C TYR A 36 -17.34 6.66 -36.30
N ARG A 37 -17.07 7.84 -35.74
CA ARG A 37 -17.54 9.14 -36.24
C ARG A 37 -16.51 10.24 -35.99
N GLY A 38 -16.21 11.04 -37.01
CA GLY A 38 -15.39 12.26 -36.84
C GLY A 38 -13.96 12.02 -36.34
N GLY A 39 -13.37 10.84 -36.59
CA GLY A 39 -12.04 10.48 -36.06
C GLY A 39 -12.06 9.89 -34.65
N GLU A 40 -13.25 9.69 -34.06
CA GLU A 40 -13.41 9.05 -32.75
C GLU A 40 -14.06 7.68 -32.90
N LEU A 41 -13.45 6.69 -32.25
CA LEU A 41 -13.87 5.31 -32.20
C LEU A 41 -14.40 4.99 -30.80
N THR A 42 -15.70 4.77 -30.71
CA THR A 42 -16.39 4.37 -29.47
C THR A 42 -16.73 2.88 -29.53
N VAL A 43 -16.36 2.16 -28.49
CA VAL A 43 -16.70 0.74 -28.30
C VAL A 43 -17.42 0.57 -26.98
N THR A 44 -18.61 -0.04 -27.04
CA THR A 44 -19.43 -0.40 -25.88
C THR A 44 -19.51 -1.92 -25.79
N ALA A 45 -19.17 -2.50 -24.64
CA ALA A 45 -19.33 -3.92 -24.33
C ALA A 45 -20.37 -4.09 -23.22
N THR A 46 -21.45 -4.83 -23.50
CA THR A 46 -22.50 -5.16 -22.53
C THR A 46 -22.41 -6.64 -22.18
N HIS A 47 -22.04 -6.96 -20.96
CA HIS A 47 -21.86 -8.33 -20.45
C HIS A 47 -23.19 -8.97 -20.07
N ALA A 48 -23.22 -10.31 -20.03
CA ALA A 48 -24.42 -11.09 -19.72
C ALA A 48 -25.00 -10.81 -18.31
N ASP A 49 -24.20 -10.26 -17.40
CA ASP A 49 -24.61 -9.81 -16.06
C ASP A 49 -25.29 -8.42 -16.05
N GLY A 50 -25.44 -7.80 -17.23
CA GLY A 50 -26.05 -6.47 -17.40
C GLY A 50 -25.07 -5.31 -17.25
N ARG A 51 -23.79 -5.56 -16.91
CA ARG A 51 -22.77 -4.49 -16.86
C ARG A 51 -22.41 -4.01 -18.26
N SER A 52 -22.30 -2.70 -18.44
CA SER A 52 -21.91 -2.08 -19.72
C SER A 52 -20.67 -1.21 -19.54
N LEU A 53 -19.63 -1.49 -20.31
CA LEU A 53 -18.37 -0.75 -20.33
C LEU A 53 -18.26 -0.01 -21.67
N GLU A 54 -17.97 1.28 -21.64
CA GLU A 54 -17.75 2.09 -22.84
C GLU A 54 -16.37 2.74 -22.82
N ARG A 55 -15.70 2.76 -23.96
CA ARG A 55 -14.46 3.53 -24.18
C ARG A 55 -14.50 4.23 -25.53
N THR A 56 -13.99 5.44 -25.56
CA THR A 56 -13.81 6.23 -26.78
C THR A 56 -12.34 6.58 -26.92
N VAL A 57 -11.77 6.32 -28.11
CA VAL A 57 -10.39 6.65 -28.47
C VAL A 57 -10.36 7.44 -29.77
N LYS A 58 -9.33 8.28 -29.93
CA LYS A 58 -9.10 9.00 -31.20
C LYS A 58 -8.38 8.05 -32.16
N ALA A 59 -9.11 7.50 -33.12
CA ALA A 59 -8.56 6.62 -34.14
C ALA A 59 -8.21 7.41 -35.40
N ARG A 60 -6.90 7.55 -35.68
CA ARG A 60 -6.36 8.28 -36.83
C ARG A 60 -5.62 7.29 -37.75
N GLY A 61 -5.91 7.32 -39.04
CA GLY A 61 -5.24 6.47 -40.02
C GLY A 61 -6.17 6.03 -41.15
N ASP A 62 -5.73 5.05 -41.92
CA ASP A 62 -6.55 4.39 -42.93
C ASP A 62 -7.59 3.44 -42.30
N ASP A 63 -8.48 2.88 -43.14
CA ASP A 63 -9.52 1.96 -42.68
C ASP A 63 -8.94 0.72 -41.94
N ALA A 64 -7.71 0.31 -42.24
CA ALA A 64 -7.06 -0.84 -41.61
C ALA A 64 -6.56 -0.50 -40.20
N ALA A 65 -5.98 0.68 -40.01
CA ALA A 65 -5.56 1.18 -38.69
C ALA A 65 -6.77 1.34 -37.75
N VAL A 66 -7.87 1.93 -38.24
CA VAL A 66 -9.11 2.08 -37.47
C VAL A 66 -9.72 0.71 -37.11
N GLN A 67 -9.64 -0.27 -38.02
CA GLN A 67 -10.07 -1.64 -37.74
C GLN A 67 -9.22 -2.31 -36.66
N HIS A 68 -7.91 -2.15 -36.71
CA HIS A 68 -7.00 -2.71 -35.72
C HIS A 68 -7.28 -2.16 -34.31
N GLU A 69 -7.44 -0.83 -34.19
CA GLU A 69 -7.81 -0.21 -32.92
C GLU A 69 -9.19 -0.66 -32.42
N ALA A 70 -10.16 -0.84 -33.33
CA ALA A 70 -11.48 -1.35 -32.99
C ALA A 70 -11.43 -2.76 -32.41
N ILE A 71 -10.58 -3.62 -32.97
CA ILE A 71 -10.38 -5.00 -32.50
C ILE A 71 -9.74 -5.00 -31.12
N LEU A 72 -8.64 -4.26 -30.93
CA LEU A 72 -7.95 -4.17 -29.63
C LEU A 72 -8.87 -3.64 -28.53
N LEU A 73 -9.56 -2.54 -28.80
CA LEU A 73 -10.44 -1.91 -27.82
C LEU A 73 -11.63 -2.80 -27.49
N ALA A 74 -12.23 -3.46 -28.49
CA ALA A 74 -13.33 -4.38 -28.28
C ALA A 74 -12.93 -5.67 -27.56
N ALA A 75 -11.75 -6.23 -27.85
CA ALA A 75 -11.23 -7.39 -27.14
C ALA A 75 -10.98 -7.07 -25.66
N ASN A 76 -10.33 -5.93 -25.38
CA ASN A 76 -10.06 -5.49 -24.01
C ASN A 76 -11.34 -5.25 -23.20
N LEU A 77 -12.34 -4.59 -23.79
CA LEU A 77 -13.62 -4.34 -23.14
C LEU A 77 -14.45 -5.62 -22.94
N ALA A 78 -14.34 -6.58 -23.86
CA ALA A 78 -15.00 -7.88 -23.77
C ALA A 78 -14.34 -8.83 -22.77
N ARG A 79 -13.03 -8.69 -22.50
CA ARG A 79 -12.31 -9.47 -21.48
C ARG A 79 -12.37 -8.87 -20.08
N ASP A 80 -12.62 -7.56 -19.94
CA ASP A 80 -12.63 -6.86 -18.65
C ASP A 80 -11.38 -7.18 -17.79
N GLU A 81 -10.18 -7.21 -18.38
CA GLU A 81 -8.95 -7.69 -17.70
C GLU A 81 -8.61 -6.87 -16.43
N ALA A 82 -9.01 -5.59 -16.37
CA ALA A 82 -8.85 -4.77 -15.16
C ALA A 82 -9.88 -5.10 -14.07
N GLY A 83 -11.12 -5.40 -14.45
CA GLY A 83 -12.16 -5.89 -13.53
C GLY A 83 -11.88 -7.32 -13.06
N GLU A 84 -11.27 -8.16 -13.89
CA GLU A 84 -10.81 -9.50 -13.52
C GLU A 84 -9.62 -9.46 -12.57
N ILE A 85 -8.67 -8.53 -12.71
CA ILE A 85 -7.55 -8.40 -11.76
C ILE A 85 -8.01 -7.80 -10.43
N VAL A 86 -8.84 -6.74 -10.45
CA VAL A 86 -9.42 -6.18 -9.23
C VAL A 86 -10.38 -7.17 -8.58
N GLY A 87 -11.13 -7.92 -9.38
CA GLY A 87 -11.97 -9.04 -8.96
C GLY A 87 -11.16 -10.21 -8.41
N ALA A 88 -10.03 -10.58 -9.02
CA ALA A 88 -9.13 -11.64 -8.53
C ALA A 88 -8.36 -11.24 -7.28
N LEU A 89 -8.17 -9.92 -7.04
CA LEU A 89 -7.60 -9.38 -5.81
C LEU A 89 -8.67 -9.19 -4.71
N ALA A 90 -9.92 -8.90 -5.08
CA ALA A 90 -11.04 -8.71 -4.15
C ALA A 90 -11.72 -10.02 -3.75
N THR A 91 -11.76 -11.00 -4.65
CA THR A 91 -12.33 -12.32 -4.44
C THR A 91 -11.18 -13.27 -4.09
N PRO A 92 -11.12 -13.83 -2.87
CA PRO A 92 -10.23 -14.95 -2.61
C PRO A 92 -10.49 -16.02 -3.69
N PRO A 93 -9.47 -16.76 -4.16
CA PRO A 93 -9.74 -17.94 -4.98
C PRO A 93 -10.79 -18.76 -4.26
N ALA A 94 -11.89 -19.07 -4.95
CA ALA A 94 -12.90 -19.96 -4.41
C ALA A 94 -12.16 -21.20 -3.89
N PRO A 95 -12.42 -21.65 -2.64
CA PRO A 95 -11.84 -22.88 -2.18
C PRO A 95 -12.11 -23.91 -3.27
N PRO A 96 -11.10 -24.70 -3.70
CA PRO A 96 -11.34 -25.76 -4.68
C PRO A 96 -12.62 -26.48 -4.24
N PRO A 97 -13.59 -26.70 -5.15
CA PRO A 97 -14.89 -27.27 -4.80
C PRO A 97 -14.59 -28.42 -3.87
N ALA A 98 -15.08 -28.34 -2.63
CA ALA A 98 -14.63 -29.20 -1.55
C ALA A 98 -14.57 -30.61 -2.09
N SER A 99 -13.36 -31.06 -2.45
CA SER A 99 -13.08 -32.45 -2.73
C SER A 99 -13.36 -33.02 -1.37
N ALA A 100 -14.57 -33.57 -1.23
CA ALA A 100 -15.24 -33.89 0.03
C ALA A 100 -14.18 -34.03 1.07
N ALA A 101 -14.05 -33.04 1.99
CA ALA A 101 -13.00 -32.99 2.99
C ALA A 101 -12.77 -34.43 3.42
N GLN A 102 -11.68 -35.04 2.91
CA GLN A 102 -11.55 -36.49 2.96
C GLN A 102 -11.62 -36.76 4.45
N ALA A 103 -12.72 -37.38 4.89
CA ALA A 103 -12.94 -37.64 6.29
C ALA A 103 -11.67 -38.32 6.73
N ALA A 104 -10.92 -37.66 7.63
CA ALA A 104 -9.54 -38.04 7.93
C ALA A 104 -9.56 -39.55 8.17
N GLU A 105 -8.94 -40.31 7.26
CA GLU A 105 -9.03 -41.76 7.30
C GLU A 105 -8.57 -42.19 8.70
N PRO A 106 -9.35 -43.05 9.37
CA PRO A 106 -9.08 -43.40 10.75
C PRO A 106 -7.63 -43.90 10.88
N PRO A 107 -6.93 -43.54 11.96
CA PRO A 107 -5.53 -43.87 12.10
C PRO A 107 -5.31 -45.38 11.99
N GLU A 108 -4.42 -45.79 11.09
CA GLU A 108 -4.13 -47.21 10.79
C GLU A 108 -3.22 -47.87 11.86
N GLY A 109 -2.83 -47.13 12.89
CA GLY A 109 -1.99 -47.60 14.00
C GLY A 109 -0.82 -46.67 14.31
N GLU A 110 0.00 -47.08 15.29
CA GLU A 110 1.26 -46.43 15.62
C GLU A 110 2.44 -47.24 15.10
N VAL A 111 3.33 -46.59 14.34
CA VAL A 111 4.58 -47.17 13.85
C VAL A 111 5.71 -46.28 14.35
N PRO A 112 6.54 -46.74 15.31
CA PRO A 112 7.52 -45.88 15.97
C PRO A 112 8.57 -45.31 15.01
N LEU A 113 8.94 -46.05 13.97
CA LEU A 113 9.92 -45.66 12.97
C LEU A 113 9.39 -45.95 11.55
N SER A 114 9.31 -44.90 10.74
CA SER A 114 9.02 -44.97 9.30
C SER A 114 10.25 -44.57 8.50
N VAL A 115 10.57 -45.32 7.44
CA VAL A 115 11.68 -45.03 6.53
C VAL A 115 11.18 -45.09 5.09
N ALA A 116 11.47 -44.05 4.31
CA ALA A 116 11.08 -43.94 2.91
C ALA A 116 12.28 -43.56 2.03
N PHE A 117 12.43 -44.20 0.89
CA PHE A 117 13.33 -43.66 -0.14
C PHE A 117 12.57 -42.65 -1.01
N LEU A 118 11.45 -43.08 -1.58
CA LEU A 118 10.53 -42.30 -2.39
C LEU A 118 9.18 -42.99 -2.29
N TYR A 119 8.20 -42.43 -1.57
CA TYR A 119 6.88 -43.06 -1.49
C TYR A 119 6.35 -43.31 -2.91
N PRO A 120 5.99 -44.56 -3.25
CA PRO A 120 5.56 -45.62 -2.33
C PRO A 120 6.64 -46.59 -1.81
N LEU A 121 7.92 -46.44 -2.17
CA LEU A 121 9.01 -47.24 -1.61
C LEU A 121 9.33 -46.80 -0.16
N ALA A 122 8.52 -47.29 0.78
CA ALA A 122 8.56 -46.93 2.21
C ALA A 122 8.10 -48.09 3.11
N THR A 123 8.54 -48.10 4.37
CA THR A 123 8.14 -49.11 5.38
C THR A 123 6.65 -49.02 5.75
N ASN A 124 6.03 -47.87 5.52
CA ASN A 124 4.62 -47.59 5.77
C ASN A 124 3.79 -47.55 4.48
N PHE A 125 4.24 -48.20 3.40
CA PHE A 125 3.55 -48.17 2.11
C PHE A 125 2.09 -48.63 2.19
N GLU A 126 1.85 -49.77 2.85
CA GLU A 126 0.52 -50.38 3.01
C GLU A 126 -0.39 -49.58 3.96
N HIS A 127 0.22 -48.82 4.87
CA HIS A 127 -0.46 -48.02 5.88
C HIS A 127 0.07 -46.58 5.88
N PRO A 128 -0.27 -45.77 4.86
CA PRO A 128 0.27 -44.41 4.71
C PRO A 128 -0.20 -43.45 5.81
N ASN A 129 -1.27 -43.78 6.54
CA ASN A 129 -1.89 -42.90 7.53
C ASN A 129 -1.52 -43.24 8.98
N VAL A 130 -0.47 -44.03 9.20
CA VAL A 130 0.07 -44.33 10.54
C VAL A 130 0.54 -43.07 11.27
N THR A 131 0.52 -43.14 12.61
CA THR A 131 1.19 -42.16 13.46
C THR A 131 2.61 -42.63 13.72
N SER A 132 3.61 -41.79 13.44
CA SER A 132 5.02 -42.12 13.67
C SER A 132 5.73 -41.14 14.58
N LYS A 133 6.62 -41.67 15.43
CA LYS A 133 7.50 -40.86 16.28
C LYS A 133 8.75 -40.41 15.55
N PHE A 134 9.26 -41.27 14.67
CA PHE A 134 10.42 -41.00 13.83
C PHE A 134 10.08 -41.33 12.38
N ASP A 135 10.27 -40.38 11.47
CA ASP A 135 10.16 -40.59 10.02
C ASP A 135 11.43 -40.10 9.32
N PHE A 136 12.05 -40.95 8.51
CA PHE A 136 13.23 -40.63 7.72
C PHE A 136 12.97 -40.87 6.24
N SER A 137 13.02 -39.81 5.42
CA SER A 137 12.86 -39.94 3.98
C SER A 137 14.06 -39.43 3.17
N LEU A 138 14.38 -40.09 2.06
CA LEU A 138 15.41 -39.56 1.16
C LEU A 138 14.79 -38.52 0.21
N LEU A 139 13.99 -38.94 -0.77
CA LEU A 139 13.41 -38.08 -1.80
C LEU A 139 12.00 -37.61 -1.47
N TYR A 140 11.12 -38.54 -1.07
CA TYR A 140 9.73 -38.23 -0.74
C TYR A 140 9.23 -39.16 0.38
N GLY A 141 8.83 -38.57 1.51
CA GLY A 141 8.21 -39.26 2.64
C GLY A 141 6.76 -38.82 2.83
N ARG A 142 5.86 -39.78 3.02
CA ARG A 142 4.44 -39.52 3.35
C ARG A 142 4.07 -40.35 4.57
N VAL A 143 3.49 -39.69 5.57
CA VAL A 143 3.04 -40.29 6.83
C VAL A 143 1.70 -39.69 7.26
N GLY A 144 0.97 -40.39 8.13
CA GLY A 144 -0.31 -39.91 8.65
C GLY A 144 -0.12 -38.74 9.60
N LYS A 145 0.48 -39.00 10.76
CA LYS A 145 0.78 -37.97 11.76
C LYS A 145 2.21 -38.15 12.26
N ILE A 146 2.88 -37.05 12.54
CA ILE A 146 4.15 -37.06 13.28
C ILE A 146 3.88 -36.67 14.73
N ASP A 147 4.39 -37.47 15.66
CA ASP A 147 4.43 -37.17 17.10
C ASP A 147 5.87 -37.34 17.62
N GLY A 148 6.75 -36.45 17.18
CA GLY A 148 8.19 -36.56 17.38
C GLY A 148 8.99 -35.83 16.30
N LEU A 149 9.78 -36.56 15.52
CA LEU A 149 10.69 -36.02 14.52
C LEU A 149 10.45 -36.63 13.14
N GLN A 150 10.34 -35.76 12.14
CA GLN A 150 10.37 -36.14 10.73
C GLN A 150 11.52 -35.44 10.04
N PHE A 151 12.32 -36.20 9.32
CA PHE A 151 13.47 -35.72 8.57
C PHE A 151 13.40 -36.25 7.15
N GLY A 152 13.61 -35.39 6.15
CA GLY A 152 13.89 -35.88 4.82
C GLY A 152 14.72 -34.95 3.96
N SER A 153 15.51 -35.50 3.04
CA SER A 153 16.38 -34.67 2.18
C SER A 153 15.64 -34.00 1.02
N GLY A 154 14.46 -34.51 0.63
CA GLY A 154 13.60 -33.92 -0.38
C GLY A 154 12.31 -33.35 0.22
N ILE A 155 11.20 -34.01 -0.05
CA ILE A 155 9.87 -33.59 0.42
C ILE A 155 9.38 -34.53 1.53
N VAL A 156 8.84 -33.95 2.60
CA VAL A 156 8.14 -34.68 3.67
C VAL A 156 6.71 -34.18 3.79
N ALA A 157 5.76 -35.09 3.95
CA ALA A 157 4.34 -34.77 4.06
C ALA A 157 3.67 -35.54 5.21
N ALA A 158 2.93 -34.83 6.07
CA ALA A 158 2.11 -35.39 7.13
C ALA A 158 0.62 -35.07 6.87
N SER A 159 -0.24 -36.06 6.65
CA SER A 159 -1.64 -35.81 6.25
C SER A 159 -2.52 -35.24 7.37
N ARG A 160 -2.31 -35.68 8.62
CA ARG A 160 -3.12 -35.33 9.80
C ARG A 160 -2.46 -34.33 10.74
N GLY A 161 -1.19 -33.98 10.53
CA GLY A 161 -0.50 -32.96 11.33
C GLY A 161 0.86 -33.39 11.87
N VAL A 162 1.52 -32.44 12.52
CA VAL A 162 2.84 -32.60 13.14
C VAL A 162 2.79 -32.09 14.57
N SER A 163 3.09 -32.95 15.53
CA SER A 163 3.36 -32.58 16.92
C SER A 163 4.86 -32.84 17.15
N GLY A 164 5.69 -31.79 17.11
CA GLY A 164 7.16 -31.92 17.19
C GLY A 164 7.92 -31.20 16.07
N LEU A 165 8.93 -31.84 15.50
CA LEU A 165 9.83 -31.25 14.51
C LEU A 165 9.70 -31.93 13.13
N GLN A 166 9.54 -31.13 12.09
CA GLN A 166 9.62 -31.59 10.69
C GLN A 166 10.74 -30.81 9.98
N PHE A 167 11.68 -31.54 9.40
CA PHE A 167 12.80 -31.01 8.64
C PHE A 167 12.78 -31.59 7.23
N ALA A 168 12.87 -30.72 6.23
CA ALA A 168 12.90 -31.09 4.82
C ALA A 168 14.04 -30.38 4.09
N GLY A 169 14.86 -31.09 3.32
CA GLY A 169 15.88 -30.46 2.48
C GLY A 169 15.27 -29.61 1.36
N PHE A 170 14.06 -29.93 0.88
CA PHE A 170 13.32 -29.11 -0.08
C PHE A 170 11.98 -28.60 0.47
N GLY A 171 11.02 -29.47 0.76
CA GLY A 171 9.64 -29.06 1.05
C GLY A 171 8.99 -29.81 2.21
N ALA A 172 8.32 -29.10 3.11
CA ALA A 172 7.57 -29.70 4.21
C ALA A 172 6.09 -29.40 4.06
N ALA A 173 5.24 -30.42 4.07
CA ALA A 173 3.79 -30.28 3.96
C ALA A 173 3.06 -30.90 5.16
N SER A 174 2.00 -30.23 5.62
CA SER A 174 1.07 -30.75 6.63
C SER A 174 -0.37 -30.49 6.22
N GLY A 175 -1.20 -31.54 6.17
CA GLY A 175 -2.65 -31.43 5.99
C GLY A 175 -3.39 -31.07 7.27
N GLY A 176 -2.78 -31.28 8.44
CA GLY A 176 -3.35 -30.93 9.74
C GLY A 176 -2.60 -29.81 10.45
N THR A 177 -2.89 -29.64 11.75
CA THR A 177 -2.22 -28.66 12.60
C THR A 177 -0.76 -29.02 12.81
N ILE A 178 0.05 -27.99 13.01
CA ILE A 178 1.45 -28.13 13.43
C ILE A 178 1.56 -27.53 14.82
N ASP A 179 1.95 -28.34 15.79
CA ASP A 179 2.30 -27.92 17.13
C ASP A 179 3.79 -28.22 17.34
N GLY A 180 4.66 -27.25 17.02
CA GLY A 180 6.11 -27.43 17.03
C GLY A 180 6.82 -26.63 15.94
N ALA A 181 7.73 -27.27 15.20
CA ALA A 181 8.58 -26.60 14.21
C ALA A 181 8.56 -27.30 12.85
N GLN A 182 8.42 -26.52 11.78
CA GLN A 182 8.63 -26.95 10.39
C GLN A 182 9.79 -26.16 9.78
N ILE A 183 10.76 -26.86 9.21
CA ILE A 183 11.94 -26.26 8.57
C ILE A 183 12.11 -26.91 7.20
N ALA A 184 12.13 -26.10 6.14
CA ALA A 184 12.28 -26.57 4.77
C ALA A 184 13.24 -25.71 3.94
N GLY A 185 14.10 -26.35 3.15
CA GLY A 185 15.09 -25.63 2.32
C GLY A 185 14.48 -24.71 1.25
N PHE A 186 13.32 -25.07 0.68
CA PHE A 186 12.56 -24.20 -0.23
C PHE A 186 11.32 -23.62 0.45
N GLY A 187 10.47 -24.45 1.06
CA GLY A 187 9.29 -23.90 1.70
C GLY A 187 8.39 -24.87 2.45
N THR A 188 7.53 -24.28 3.27
CA THR A 188 6.54 -25.01 4.08
C THR A 188 5.13 -24.76 3.56
N LEU A 189 4.29 -25.80 3.61
CA LEU A 189 2.86 -25.73 3.29
C LEU A 189 2.07 -26.36 4.43
N SER A 190 1.22 -25.56 5.08
CA SER A 190 0.41 -25.98 6.22
C SER A 190 -1.06 -25.69 5.91
N GLN A 191 -1.88 -26.73 5.78
CA GLN A 191 -3.32 -26.56 5.63
C GLN A 191 -4.00 -26.24 6.96
N GLY A 192 -3.50 -26.81 8.07
CA GLY A 192 -3.94 -26.48 9.41
C GLY A 192 -3.13 -25.36 10.06
N ARG A 193 -3.61 -24.91 11.23
CA ARG A 193 -2.94 -23.90 12.05
C ARG A 193 -1.51 -24.29 12.39
N VAL A 194 -0.60 -23.31 12.30
CA VAL A 194 0.78 -23.42 12.79
C VAL A 194 0.88 -22.79 14.17
N THR A 195 1.14 -23.61 15.19
CA THR A 195 1.49 -23.17 16.55
C THR A 195 2.97 -23.47 16.79
N GLY A 196 3.82 -22.46 16.72
CA GLY A 196 5.27 -22.61 16.91
C GLY A 196 6.09 -21.94 15.81
N VAL A 197 6.97 -22.67 15.12
CA VAL A 197 7.95 -22.10 14.18
C VAL A 197 7.78 -22.70 12.79
N ALA A 198 7.76 -21.85 11.75
CA ALA A 198 7.84 -22.27 10.36
C ALA A 198 8.97 -21.50 9.65
N VAL A 199 9.93 -22.23 9.09
CA VAL A 199 11.08 -21.67 8.37
C VAL A 199 11.15 -22.28 6.98
N GLY A 200 11.17 -21.43 5.95
CA GLY A 200 11.28 -21.81 4.56
C GLY A 200 12.39 -21.01 3.88
N GLY A 201 13.25 -21.63 3.07
CA GLY A 201 14.29 -20.85 2.38
C GLY A 201 13.74 -19.82 1.39
N TYR A 202 12.59 -20.09 0.78
CA TYR A 202 11.90 -19.20 -0.14
C TYR A 202 10.53 -18.75 0.38
N ALA A 203 9.64 -19.69 0.75
CA ALA A 203 8.28 -19.35 1.16
C ALA A 203 7.70 -20.21 2.29
N ASN A 204 6.82 -19.62 3.10
CA ASN A 204 5.94 -20.34 4.02
C ASN A 204 4.48 -20.03 3.69
N LEU A 205 3.68 -21.06 3.46
CA LEU A 205 2.27 -20.96 3.12
C LEU A 205 1.42 -21.64 4.19
N SER A 206 0.80 -20.86 5.06
CA SER A 206 -0.17 -21.36 6.04
C SER A 206 -1.58 -20.96 5.59
N LEU A 207 -2.37 -21.95 5.19
CA LEU A 207 -3.76 -21.79 4.71
C LEU A 207 -4.78 -21.66 5.85
N ASP A 208 -4.32 -21.66 7.09
CA ASP A 208 -5.08 -21.26 8.27
C ASP A 208 -4.32 -20.13 9.01
N GLY A 209 -4.40 -20.09 10.34
CA GLY A 209 -3.69 -19.13 11.17
C GLY A 209 -2.28 -19.57 11.56
N VAL A 210 -1.50 -18.58 11.96
CA VAL A 210 -0.16 -18.74 12.52
C VAL A 210 -0.17 -18.15 13.92
N LYS A 211 0.24 -18.94 14.91
CA LYS A 211 0.50 -18.51 16.28
C LYS A 211 1.96 -18.86 16.61
N GLY A 212 2.87 -17.93 16.36
CA GLY A 212 4.30 -18.13 16.56
C GLY A 212 5.14 -17.36 15.56
N VAL A 213 6.19 -17.98 15.02
CA VAL A 213 7.18 -17.34 14.16
C VAL A 213 7.21 -17.97 12.77
N GLN A 214 7.07 -17.15 11.74
CA GLN A 214 7.29 -17.51 10.34
C GLN A 214 8.50 -16.76 9.79
N VAL A 215 9.46 -17.48 9.20
CA VAL A 215 10.65 -16.88 8.55
C VAL A 215 10.81 -17.44 7.14
N ALA A 216 10.84 -16.56 6.14
CA ALA A 216 11.04 -16.95 4.75
C ALA A 216 12.00 -16.01 4.01
N GLY A 217 12.81 -16.55 3.10
CA GLY A 217 13.71 -15.75 2.28
C GLY A 217 12.99 -14.80 1.30
N ALA A 218 11.74 -15.08 0.93
CA ALA A 218 10.93 -14.20 0.10
C ALA A 218 9.55 -13.92 0.70
N PHE A 219 8.72 -14.94 0.88
CA PHE A 219 7.28 -14.76 1.07
C PHE A 219 6.72 -15.57 2.25
N ASN A 220 5.97 -14.92 3.14
CA ASN A 220 5.15 -15.62 4.14
C ASN A 220 3.66 -15.31 3.93
N LEU A 221 2.81 -16.32 4.12
CA LEU A 221 1.36 -16.20 4.11
C LEU A 221 0.73 -16.85 5.34
N ALA A 222 -0.18 -16.13 5.98
CA ALA A 222 -1.16 -16.63 6.94
C ALA A 222 -2.58 -16.29 6.45
N GLN A 223 -3.34 -17.30 6.02
CA GLN A 223 -4.62 -17.07 5.38
C GLN A 223 -5.74 -16.64 6.36
N THR A 224 -5.68 -17.06 7.62
CA THR A 224 -6.70 -16.64 8.61
C THR A 224 -6.20 -15.48 9.45
N SER A 225 -5.12 -15.67 10.20
CA SER A 225 -4.61 -14.65 11.11
C SER A 225 -3.16 -14.93 11.46
N MET A 226 -2.37 -13.88 11.68
CA MET A 226 -1.02 -14.01 12.23
C MET A 226 -1.00 -13.47 13.66
N THR A 227 -0.49 -14.26 14.60
CA THR A 227 -0.14 -13.81 15.96
C THR A 227 1.30 -14.22 16.26
N GLY A 228 2.18 -13.27 16.54
CA GLY A 228 3.61 -13.51 16.80
C GLY A 228 4.50 -12.71 15.85
N ALA A 229 5.37 -13.36 15.09
CA ALA A 229 6.29 -12.70 14.17
C ALA A 229 6.27 -13.34 12.78
N GLN A 230 6.28 -12.50 11.75
CA GLN A 230 6.36 -12.91 10.35
C GLN A 230 7.49 -12.11 9.69
N VAL A 231 8.55 -12.80 9.28
CA VAL A 231 9.79 -12.21 8.77
C VAL A 231 10.04 -12.73 7.35
N GLY A 232 9.88 -11.88 6.36
CA GLY A 232 9.99 -12.22 4.94
C GLY A 232 11.05 -11.38 4.26
N GLY A 233 11.88 -11.96 3.39
CA GLY A 233 12.85 -11.16 2.64
C GLY A 233 12.19 -10.17 1.66
N ALA A 234 10.97 -10.43 1.20
CA ALA A 234 10.22 -9.52 0.33
C ALA A 234 8.83 -9.18 0.88
N VAL A 235 8.00 -10.17 1.21
CA VAL A 235 6.57 -9.95 1.46
C VAL A 235 6.05 -10.80 2.62
N ASN A 236 5.22 -10.18 3.46
CA ASN A 236 4.39 -10.86 4.46
C ASN A 236 2.91 -10.55 4.25
N LEU A 237 2.08 -11.59 4.20
CA LEU A 237 0.63 -11.48 4.02
C LEU A 237 -0.12 -12.11 5.20
N ALA A 238 -1.12 -11.40 5.73
CA ALA A 238 -2.09 -11.92 6.69
C ALA A 238 -3.52 -11.51 6.30
N THR A 239 -4.36 -12.45 5.84
CA THR A 239 -5.66 -12.09 5.22
C THR A 239 -6.85 -11.90 6.17
N GLY A 240 -6.72 -12.17 7.46
CA GLY A 240 -7.73 -11.74 8.45
C GLY A 240 -7.23 -10.68 9.43
N GLY A 241 -5.97 -10.75 9.87
CA GLY A 241 -5.37 -9.75 10.75
C GLY A 241 -3.98 -10.16 11.23
N ALA A 242 -3.22 -9.19 11.70
CA ALA A 242 -1.84 -9.41 12.17
C ALA A 242 -1.67 -8.84 13.58
N LYS A 243 -1.20 -9.66 14.52
CA LYS A 243 -0.89 -9.25 15.89
C LYS A 243 0.55 -9.60 16.23
N GLY A 244 1.41 -8.60 16.40
CA GLY A 244 2.82 -8.75 16.73
C GLY A 244 3.71 -8.03 15.72
N LEU A 245 4.71 -8.72 15.17
CA LEU A 245 5.71 -8.16 14.27
C LEU A 245 5.54 -8.67 12.84
N GLN A 246 5.44 -7.76 11.86
CA GLN A 246 5.67 -8.08 10.46
C GLN A 246 6.90 -7.32 9.96
N LEU A 247 7.92 -8.04 9.50
CA LEU A 247 9.15 -7.46 8.94
C LEU A 247 9.35 -7.99 7.52
N ALA A 248 9.35 -7.09 6.55
CA ALA A 248 9.48 -7.42 5.13
C ALA A 248 10.51 -6.54 4.43
N GLY A 249 11.27 -7.09 3.49
CA GLY A 249 12.14 -6.25 2.65
C GLY A 249 11.37 -5.29 1.75
N ALA A 250 10.14 -5.63 1.33
CA ALA A 250 9.33 -4.77 0.45
C ALA A 250 7.94 -4.46 1.01
N PHE A 251 7.12 -5.48 1.31
CA PHE A 251 5.69 -5.30 1.61
C PHE A 251 5.20 -6.07 2.82
N ASN A 252 4.52 -5.39 3.76
CA ASN A 252 3.65 -6.06 4.73
C ASN A 252 2.19 -5.74 4.42
N TYR A 253 1.34 -6.76 4.44
CA TYR A 253 -0.10 -6.60 4.27
C TYR A 253 -0.90 -7.37 5.32
N ALA A 254 -1.81 -6.67 5.96
CA ALA A 254 -2.87 -7.22 6.79
C ALA A 254 -4.22 -6.79 6.18
N LYS A 255 -5.05 -7.74 5.73
CA LYS A 255 -6.37 -7.42 5.17
C LYS A 255 -7.38 -6.99 6.24
N GLY A 256 -7.22 -7.39 7.49
CA GLY A 256 -7.98 -6.82 8.60
C GLY A 256 -7.12 -5.88 9.44
N SER A 257 -7.41 -5.83 10.73
CA SER A 257 -6.67 -4.97 11.66
C SER A 257 -5.27 -5.52 11.95
N ALA A 258 -4.33 -4.61 12.16
CA ALA A 258 -2.97 -4.87 12.58
C ALA A 258 -2.72 -4.29 13.97
N THR A 259 -2.07 -5.06 14.85
CA THR A 259 -1.68 -4.61 16.18
C THR A 259 -0.23 -4.97 16.44
N GLY A 260 0.62 -3.99 16.73
CA GLY A 260 2.05 -4.20 16.96
C GLY A 260 2.91 -3.38 16.01
N ILE A 261 3.86 -4.01 15.32
CA ILE A 261 4.84 -3.32 14.49
C ILE A 261 4.86 -3.90 13.07
N GLN A 262 4.71 -3.05 12.06
CA GLN A 262 4.96 -3.39 10.66
C GLN A 262 6.17 -2.59 10.15
N LEU A 263 7.23 -3.28 9.71
CA LEU A 263 8.40 -2.67 9.08
C LEU A 263 8.59 -3.21 7.67
N ALA A 264 8.58 -2.32 6.68
CA ALA A 264 8.74 -2.68 5.29
C ALA A 264 9.71 -1.74 4.57
N GLY A 265 10.46 -2.24 3.59
CA GLY A 265 11.30 -1.36 2.76
C GLY A 265 10.48 -0.42 1.88
N ALA A 266 9.30 -0.84 1.40
CA ALA A 266 8.47 -0.03 0.51
C ALA A 266 7.11 0.32 1.14
N LEU A 267 6.30 -0.66 1.53
CA LEU A 267 4.91 -0.40 1.93
C LEU A 267 4.41 -1.29 3.07
N ASN A 268 3.70 -0.67 4.00
CA ASN A 268 2.85 -1.34 4.97
C ASN A 268 1.38 -0.98 4.69
N LEU A 269 0.51 -1.98 4.62
CA LEU A 269 -0.92 -1.79 4.44
C LEU A 269 -1.70 -2.63 5.45
N ALA A 270 -2.53 -1.96 6.24
CA ALA A 270 -3.61 -2.58 6.99
C ALA A 270 -4.93 -2.12 6.37
N SER A 271 -5.82 -3.01 5.92
CA SER A 271 -7.13 -2.57 5.40
C SER A 271 -8.14 -2.27 6.51
N GLY A 272 -7.83 -2.62 7.77
CA GLY A 272 -8.59 -2.20 8.96
C GLY A 272 -7.78 -1.28 9.88
N ASP A 273 -8.03 -1.39 11.18
CA ASP A 273 -7.37 -0.57 12.20
C ASP A 273 -5.90 -0.97 12.40
N MET A 274 -5.03 0.02 12.57
CA MET A 274 -3.65 -0.16 12.99
C MET A 274 -3.45 0.41 14.40
N SER A 275 -3.12 -0.44 15.37
CA SER A 275 -2.67 -0.02 16.70
C SER A 275 -1.19 -0.35 16.87
N GLY A 276 -0.33 0.66 17.05
CA GLY A 276 1.11 0.50 17.19
C GLY A 276 1.92 1.30 16.16
N VAL A 277 2.90 0.66 15.51
CA VAL A 277 3.91 1.35 14.68
C VAL A 277 3.96 0.78 13.25
N GLN A 278 3.84 1.64 12.24
CA GLN A 278 4.12 1.30 10.84
C GLN A 278 5.30 2.13 10.33
N ILE A 279 6.35 1.46 9.85
CA ILE A 279 7.53 2.11 9.25
C ILE A 279 7.74 1.55 7.86
N ALA A 280 7.63 2.40 6.85
CA ALA A 280 7.81 2.05 5.45
C ALA A 280 8.71 3.06 4.76
N GLY A 281 9.60 2.61 3.86
CA GLY A 281 10.43 3.53 3.09
C GLY A 281 9.63 4.42 2.13
N ALA A 282 8.44 3.99 1.69
CA ALA A 282 7.58 4.80 0.83
C ALA A 282 6.21 5.09 1.47
N VAL A 283 5.37 4.08 1.67
CA VAL A 283 3.94 4.31 1.98
C VAL A 283 3.45 3.49 3.17
N ASN A 284 2.77 4.14 4.12
CA ASN A 284 1.96 3.46 5.13
C ASN A 284 0.48 3.77 4.90
N VAL A 285 -0.37 2.74 4.96
CA VAL A 285 -1.83 2.87 4.84
C VAL A 285 -2.52 2.06 5.94
N ALA A 286 -3.52 2.67 6.57
CA ALA A 286 -4.41 2.04 7.52
C ALA A 286 -5.81 2.69 7.48
N GLU A 287 -6.84 2.05 8.03
CA GLU A 287 -8.14 2.70 8.17
C GLU A 287 -8.12 3.70 9.35
N ASN A 288 -7.98 3.21 10.57
CA ASN A 288 -7.78 4.06 11.75
C ASN A 288 -6.43 3.74 12.38
N VAL A 289 -5.67 4.75 12.76
CA VAL A 289 -4.34 4.61 13.37
C VAL A 289 -4.40 5.06 14.82
N ASP A 290 -3.97 4.18 15.71
CA ASP A 290 -3.69 4.49 17.11
C ASP A 290 -2.20 4.21 17.38
N GLY A 291 -1.35 5.21 17.20
CA GLY A 291 0.09 5.07 17.31
C GLY A 291 0.88 5.92 16.30
N MET A 292 1.88 5.32 15.64
CA MET A 292 2.84 6.04 14.80
C MET A 292 2.94 5.47 13.37
N GLN A 293 2.97 6.35 12.37
CA GLN A 293 3.38 6.00 11.01
C GLN A 293 4.59 6.83 10.57
N LEU A 294 5.59 6.18 9.99
CA LEU A 294 6.79 6.81 9.43
C LEU A 294 7.00 6.32 7.99
N GLY A 295 6.96 7.24 7.04
CA GLY A 295 7.19 6.95 5.62
C GLY A 295 7.07 8.20 4.77
N VAL A 296 7.40 8.14 3.47
CA VAL A 296 7.27 9.30 2.58
C VAL A 296 5.82 9.77 2.50
N VAL A 297 4.89 8.83 2.41
CA VAL A 297 3.45 9.09 2.41
C VAL A 297 2.78 8.25 3.49
N ASN A 298 2.01 8.90 4.37
CA ASN A 298 1.19 8.23 5.36
C ASN A 298 -0.28 8.55 5.09
N VAL A 299 -1.12 7.51 5.02
CA VAL A 299 -2.55 7.63 4.75
C VAL A 299 -3.34 6.89 5.81
N ALA A 300 -4.29 7.59 6.41
CA ALA A 300 -5.30 7.00 7.27
C ALA A 300 -6.63 7.72 7.13
N ARG A 301 -7.73 7.14 7.62
CA ARG A 301 -9.00 7.85 7.76
C ARG A 301 -9.03 8.64 9.07
N ARG A 302 -8.64 8.01 10.18
CA ARG A 302 -8.48 8.68 11.48
C ARG A 302 -7.11 8.39 12.08
N VAL A 303 -6.49 9.38 12.68
CA VAL A 303 -5.21 9.21 13.39
C VAL A 303 -5.32 9.72 14.81
N ARG A 304 -5.00 8.86 15.76
CA ARG A 304 -4.67 9.20 17.14
C ARG A 304 -3.19 8.90 17.36
N GLY A 305 -2.36 9.94 17.37
CA GLY A 305 -0.90 9.80 17.49
C GLY A 305 -0.12 10.60 16.46
N THR A 306 0.89 9.99 15.83
CA THR A 306 1.90 10.73 15.07
C THR A 306 2.08 10.16 13.67
N GLN A 307 2.04 11.02 12.64
CA GLN A 307 2.51 10.67 11.30
C GLN A 307 3.77 11.48 10.99
N ILE A 308 4.81 10.84 10.46
CA ILE A 308 6.05 11.49 10.04
C ILE A 308 6.29 11.14 8.59
N GLY A 309 6.31 12.15 7.72
CA GLY A 309 6.47 11.94 6.28
C GLY A 309 6.53 13.22 5.48
N VAL A 310 6.73 13.10 4.17
CA VAL A 310 6.63 14.27 3.28
C VAL A 310 5.17 14.67 3.12
N VAL A 311 4.29 13.66 2.98
CA VAL A 311 2.85 13.84 2.83
C VAL A 311 2.13 12.99 3.88
N ASN A 312 1.29 13.63 4.67
CA ASN A 312 0.43 13.01 5.67
C ASN A 312 -1.02 13.29 5.31
N ILE A 313 -1.86 12.26 5.23
CA ILE A 313 -3.26 12.37 4.81
C ILE A 313 -4.14 11.68 5.85
N ALA A 314 -5.07 12.43 6.45
CA ALA A 314 -6.13 11.86 7.27
C ALA A 314 -7.36 12.76 7.39
N ASP A 315 -8.57 12.17 7.37
CA ASP A 315 -9.81 12.94 7.51
C ASP A 315 -9.91 13.59 8.89
N GLU A 316 -9.58 12.84 9.94
CA GLU A 316 -9.56 13.28 11.33
C GLU A 316 -8.19 13.01 11.97
N PHE A 317 -7.64 14.01 12.65
CA PHE A 317 -6.30 13.94 13.25
C PHE A 317 -6.32 14.45 14.69
N ASP A 318 -6.04 13.57 15.65
CA ASP A 318 -5.83 13.88 17.06
C ASP A 318 -4.41 13.52 17.46
N GLY A 319 -3.49 14.46 17.24
CA GLY A 319 -2.07 14.29 17.49
C GLY A 319 -1.21 15.19 16.63
N VAL A 320 -0.04 14.72 16.21
CA VAL A 320 0.98 15.54 15.55
C VAL A 320 1.40 14.91 14.21
N PRO A 321 0.98 15.49 13.08
CA PRO A 321 1.61 15.19 11.80
C PRO A 321 2.84 16.08 11.58
N ILE A 322 3.98 15.44 11.39
CA ILE A 322 5.23 16.10 11.00
C ILE A 322 5.42 15.81 9.52
N GLY A 323 5.21 16.83 8.69
CA GLY A 323 5.43 16.69 7.27
C GLY A 323 5.26 18.00 6.52
N VAL A 324 5.73 18.02 5.27
CA VAL A 324 5.66 19.21 4.42
C VAL A 324 4.21 19.51 4.07
N ILE A 325 3.45 18.47 3.69
CA ILE A 325 2.04 18.57 3.30
C ILE A 325 1.22 17.70 4.25
N ASN A 326 0.29 18.32 4.98
CA ASN A 326 -0.59 17.64 5.94
C ASN A 326 -2.05 17.88 5.53
N ILE A 327 -2.65 16.90 4.85
CA ILE A 327 -4.01 17.00 4.33
C ILE A 327 -4.98 16.47 5.38
N THR A 328 -5.86 17.35 5.85
CA THR A 328 -7.03 16.96 6.64
C THR A 328 -8.30 17.58 6.07
N ARG A 329 -9.47 16.97 6.37
CA ARG A 329 -10.76 17.32 5.74
C ARG A 329 -11.08 18.82 5.76
N ASN A 330 -10.76 19.50 6.86
CA ASN A 330 -11.01 20.94 7.05
C ASN A 330 -9.73 21.74 7.34
N GLY A 331 -8.55 21.18 7.02
CA GLY A 331 -7.28 21.78 7.40
C GLY A 331 -6.55 22.52 6.28
N ILE A 332 -7.17 22.69 5.11
CA ILE A 332 -6.54 23.38 3.98
C ILE A 332 -7.06 24.81 3.93
N HIS A 333 -6.18 25.77 4.14
CA HIS A 333 -6.52 27.19 4.22
C HIS A 333 -5.66 28.00 3.25
N PRO A 334 -6.21 28.46 2.12
CA PRO A 334 -5.58 29.48 1.31
C PRO A 334 -5.38 30.76 2.14
N MET A 335 -4.31 31.49 1.88
CA MET A 335 -4.03 32.73 2.60
C MET A 335 -3.25 33.73 1.75
N VAL A 336 -3.44 34.99 2.11
CA VAL A 336 -2.69 36.12 1.57
C VAL A 336 -2.22 36.95 2.76
N TRP A 337 -0.95 37.32 2.76
CA TRP A 337 -0.39 38.17 3.82
C TRP A 337 0.64 39.15 3.28
N PHE A 338 0.86 40.20 4.06
CA PHE A 338 1.74 41.31 3.75
C PHE A 338 2.75 41.45 4.90
N SER A 339 4.00 41.74 4.57
CA SER A 339 5.08 41.95 5.52
C SER A 339 5.90 43.17 5.11
N ASN A 340 6.58 43.79 6.07
CA ASN A 340 7.54 44.87 5.80
C ASN A 340 8.81 44.36 5.08
N LEU A 341 9.09 43.05 5.13
CA LEU A 341 10.23 42.42 4.48
C LEU A 341 9.86 41.72 3.16
N GLU A 342 8.67 41.12 3.11
CA GLU A 342 8.09 40.44 1.94
C GLU A 342 6.72 41.04 1.64
N TYR A 343 6.63 41.83 0.58
CA TYR A 343 5.51 42.75 0.43
C TYR A 343 4.19 42.04 0.19
N THR A 344 4.15 41.09 -0.75
CA THR A 344 2.91 40.39 -1.09
C THR A 344 3.17 38.90 -1.10
N ASN A 345 2.44 38.16 -0.28
CA ASN A 345 2.63 36.74 -0.12
C ASN A 345 1.31 35.99 -0.36
N VAL A 346 1.42 34.82 -0.96
CA VAL A 346 0.30 33.91 -1.21
C VAL A 346 0.73 32.50 -0.84
N GLY A 347 -0.16 31.73 -0.24
CA GLY A 347 0.18 30.38 0.17
C GLY A 347 -1.01 29.56 0.63
N VAL A 348 -0.71 28.32 0.98
CA VAL A 348 -1.66 27.37 1.53
C VAL A 348 -1.13 26.89 2.86
N LYS A 349 -1.96 27.02 3.89
CA LYS A 349 -1.72 26.48 5.22
C LYS A 349 -2.44 25.14 5.37
N PHE A 350 -1.66 24.14 5.76
CA PHE A 350 -2.07 22.78 6.08
C PHE A 350 -2.12 22.65 7.60
N SER A 351 -3.29 22.88 8.19
CA SER A 351 -3.52 22.90 9.62
C SER A 351 -4.09 21.59 10.12
N THR A 352 -3.63 21.20 11.31
CA THR A 352 -4.29 20.24 12.18
C THR A 352 -4.65 20.91 13.49
N LYS A 353 -5.04 20.13 14.50
CA LYS A 353 -5.51 20.65 15.79
C LYS A 353 -4.46 21.47 16.55
N TYR A 354 -3.18 21.09 16.44
CA TYR A 354 -2.09 21.69 17.24
C TYR A 354 -0.91 22.19 16.41
N VAL A 355 -0.74 21.70 15.18
CA VAL A 355 0.39 22.04 14.31
C VAL A 355 -0.08 22.32 12.90
N TYR A 356 0.67 23.15 12.19
CA TYR A 356 0.44 23.43 10.79
C TYR A 356 1.75 23.62 10.02
N THR A 357 1.64 23.45 8.71
CA THR A 357 2.66 23.90 7.76
C THR A 357 2.09 24.91 6.78
N ILE A 358 2.92 25.83 6.30
CA ILE A 358 2.54 26.76 5.23
C ILE A 358 3.54 26.59 4.10
N ILE A 359 3.04 26.50 2.88
CA ILE A 359 3.86 26.58 1.68
C ILE A 359 3.31 27.73 0.85
N GLY A 360 4.20 28.63 0.44
CA GLY A 360 3.80 29.81 -0.30
C GLY A 360 4.91 30.40 -1.14
N GLY A 361 4.54 31.44 -1.87
CA GLY A 361 5.44 32.29 -2.61
C GLY A 361 5.17 33.75 -2.29
N TYR A 362 6.16 34.58 -2.53
CA TYR A 362 6.04 36.01 -2.35
C TYR A 362 6.58 36.78 -3.55
N TYR A 363 6.04 37.98 -3.73
CA TYR A 363 6.45 38.93 -4.75
C TYR A 363 6.84 40.25 -4.10
N GLY A 364 8.06 40.66 -4.41
CA GLY A 364 8.67 41.86 -3.86
C GLY A 364 9.26 41.67 -2.46
N SER A 365 10.43 42.26 -2.26
CA SER A 365 11.13 42.24 -0.97
C SER A 365 11.75 43.60 -0.65
N GLN A 366 12.07 43.82 0.61
CA GLN A 366 12.81 45.02 1.04
C GLN A 366 14.15 45.17 0.30
N GLU A 367 14.84 44.07 0.03
CA GLU A 367 16.17 44.10 -0.59
C GLU A 367 16.14 44.48 -2.07
N THR A 368 15.06 44.14 -2.78
CA THR A 368 15.04 44.20 -4.26
C THR A 368 13.85 44.97 -4.83
N GLY A 369 12.97 45.50 -3.97
CA GLY A 369 11.69 46.06 -4.39
C GLY A 369 10.83 44.99 -5.07
N PHE A 370 10.00 45.36 -6.04
CA PHE A 370 9.13 44.45 -6.80
C PHE A 370 9.85 43.76 -7.98
N ARG A 371 11.15 43.50 -7.84
CA ARG A 371 11.96 42.92 -8.93
C ARG A 371 12.04 41.40 -8.87
N ASN A 372 11.89 40.80 -7.70
CA ASN A 372 12.09 39.37 -7.51
C ASN A 372 10.87 38.65 -6.92
N PHE A 373 10.89 37.33 -7.03
CA PHE A 373 9.97 36.41 -6.37
C PHE A 373 10.74 35.56 -5.36
N GLY A 374 10.01 34.95 -4.44
CA GLY A 374 10.61 33.99 -3.52
C GLY A 374 9.61 32.96 -3.05
N THR A 375 10.10 32.01 -2.28
CA THR A 375 9.31 30.92 -1.70
C THR A 375 9.42 30.96 -0.19
N THR A 376 8.39 30.44 0.48
CA THR A 376 8.37 30.27 1.93
C THR A 376 7.86 28.90 2.32
N ALA A 377 8.46 28.31 3.33
CA ALA A 377 8.01 27.11 4.01
C ALA A 377 7.98 27.38 5.51
N VAL A 378 6.86 27.10 6.15
CA VAL A 378 6.64 27.41 7.57
C VAL A 378 6.26 26.14 8.32
N LEU A 379 6.80 25.99 9.52
CA LEU A 379 6.32 25.02 10.51
C LEU A 379 5.92 25.80 11.76
N GLY A 380 4.69 25.59 12.23
CA GLY A 380 4.15 26.32 13.38
C GLY A 380 3.23 25.50 14.26
N GLY A 381 3.13 25.94 15.51
CA GLY A 381 2.15 25.48 16.50
C GLY A 381 0.96 26.44 16.57
N HIS A 382 -0.23 25.87 16.77
CA HIS A 382 -1.49 26.58 16.94
C HIS A 382 -2.02 26.34 18.35
N ILE A 383 -2.31 27.43 19.07
CA ILE A 383 -2.86 27.41 20.42
C ILE A 383 -4.23 28.11 20.37
N PRO A 384 -5.34 27.36 20.37
CA PRO A 384 -6.67 27.95 20.40
C PRO A 384 -6.90 28.61 21.77
N LEU A 385 -7.35 29.86 21.76
CA LEU A 385 -7.75 30.60 22.96
C LEU A 385 -9.28 30.66 23.03
N VAL A 386 -9.81 31.64 23.76
CA VAL A 386 -11.27 31.81 23.93
C VAL A 386 -11.88 32.64 22.79
N ALA A 387 -13.14 32.35 22.47
CA ALA A 387 -13.98 33.18 21.59
C ALA A 387 -13.41 33.45 20.18
N GLY A 388 -12.76 32.46 19.56
CA GLY A 388 -12.24 32.58 18.18
C GLY A 388 -10.90 33.30 18.09
N LEU A 389 -10.31 33.70 19.22
CA LEU A 389 -8.93 34.15 19.32
C LEU A 389 -7.98 32.95 19.31
N ASP A 390 -6.83 33.09 18.68
CA ASP A 390 -5.78 32.08 18.69
C ASP A 390 -4.38 32.71 18.72
N LEU A 391 -3.41 31.96 19.24
CA LEU A 391 -1.99 32.31 19.24
C LEU A 391 -1.23 31.29 18.40
N GLU A 392 -0.37 31.77 17.53
CA GLU A 392 0.47 30.95 16.68
C GLU A 392 1.93 31.31 16.85
N ILE A 393 2.76 30.28 16.99
CA ILE A 393 4.22 30.40 17.07
C ILE A 393 4.79 29.58 15.93
N GLN A 394 5.63 30.19 15.10
CA GLN A 394 6.15 29.54 13.91
C GLN A 394 7.61 29.88 13.60
N GLY A 395 8.26 29.00 12.86
CA GLY A 395 9.50 29.27 12.17
C GLY A 395 9.28 29.23 10.67
N ALA A 396 9.57 30.32 9.98
CA ALA A 396 9.51 30.41 8.53
C ALA A 396 10.92 30.29 7.93
N LEU A 397 11.05 29.49 6.88
CA LEU A 397 12.22 29.43 6.01
C LEU A 397 11.83 30.08 4.68
N THR A 398 12.52 31.16 4.32
CA THR A 398 12.22 31.95 3.12
C THR A 398 13.42 31.99 2.20
N ASN A 399 13.17 31.86 0.90
CA ASN A 399 14.20 31.90 -0.12
C ASN A 399 13.88 32.95 -1.19
N LEU A 400 14.82 33.86 -1.46
CA LEU A 400 14.71 34.88 -2.50
C LEU A 400 15.36 34.39 -3.79
N HIS A 401 14.61 34.39 -4.90
CA HIS A 401 15.11 33.99 -6.21
C HIS A 401 15.43 35.24 -7.06
N PRO A 402 16.71 35.53 -7.35
CA PRO A 402 17.09 36.61 -8.26
C PRO A 402 16.65 36.29 -9.69
N ARG A 403 16.41 37.32 -10.52
CA ARG A 403 16.07 37.12 -11.94
C ARG A 403 17.27 36.59 -12.75
N PRO A 404 17.06 35.67 -13.71
CA PRO A 404 18.14 35.07 -14.53
C PRO A 404 19.00 36.05 -15.35
N SER A 405 18.53 37.29 -15.57
CA SER A 405 19.23 38.31 -16.36
C SER A 405 20.38 38.99 -15.62
N GLU A 406 20.50 38.81 -14.30
CA GLU A 406 21.65 39.27 -13.51
C GLU A 406 22.64 38.11 -13.35
N HIS A 407 23.33 37.76 -14.44
CA HIS A 407 24.38 36.74 -14.46
C HIS A 407 25.63 37.29 -13.74
N SER A 408 25.73 37.03 -12.43
CA SER A 408 27.03 36.86 -11.77
C SER A 408 27.18 35.39 -11.40
N ASN A 409 28.38 34.87 -11.59
CA ASN A 409 28.72 33.45 -11.55
C ASN A 409 28.78 32.87 -10.12
N SER A 410 28.00 33.42 -9.18
CA SER A 410 27.88 32.93 -7.80
C SER A 410 26.65 32.03 -7.68
N LYS A 411 26.80 30.95 -6.92
CA LYS A 411 25.68 30.09 -6.53
C LYS A 411 24.85 30.85 -5.49
N ASP A 412 24.02 31.79 -5.96
CA ASP A 412 23.32 32.74 -5.08
C ASP A 412 22.35 32.00 -4.14
N GLY A 413 22.70 31.96 -2.86
CA GLY A 413 21.86 31.44 -1.80
C GLY A 413 21.33 32.60 -0.96
N ASN A 414 20.01 32.81 -0.96
CA ASN A 414 19.36 33.81 -0.09
C ASN A 414 18.29 33.12 0.76
N LEU A 415 18.76 32.32 1.71
CA LEU A 415 17.95 31.62 2.68
C LEU A 415 17.93 32.38 4.01
N TRP A 416 16.72 32.66 4.50
CA TRP A 416 16.49 33.31 5.78
C TRP A 416 15.60 32.44 6.66
N ILE A 417 15.81 32.52 7.98
CA ILE A 417 14.92 31.94 8.97
C ILE A 417 14.27 33.04 9.79
N ALA A 418 12.96 32.94 10.03
CA ALA A 418 12.20 33.90 10.80
C ALA A 418 11.34 33.20 11.87
N PRO A 419 11.79 33.16 13.14
CA PRO A 419 10.88 32.91 14.25
C PRO A 419 9.87 34.05 14.38
N GLN A 420 8.59 33.70 14.43
CA GLN A 420 7.48 34.65 14.42
C GLN A 420 6.40 34.21 15.43
N ALA A 421 5.71 35.20 16.00
CA ALA A 421 4.51 35.00 16.81
C ALA A 421 3.36 35.82 16.22
N MET A 422 2.17 35.23 16.13
CA MET A 422 0.99 35.84 15.53
C MET A 422 -0.23 35.62 16.40
N VAL A 423 -1.11 36.61 16.42
CA VAL A 423 -2.44 36.50 17.01
C VAL A 423 -3.46 36.50 15.88
N GLY A 424 -4.38 35.53 15.92
CA GLY A 424 -5.46 35.38 14.97
C GLY A 424 -6.83 35.61 15.60
N TYR A 425 -7.78 36.09 14.81
CA TYR A 425 -9.19 36.15 15.18
C TYR A 425 -10.07 35.62 14.04
N SER A 426 -10.83 34.58 14.35
CA SER A 426 -11.79 33.95 13.44
C SER A 426 -13.18 34.53 13.68
N PHE A 427 -13.66 35.39 12.78
CA PHE A 427 -14.96 36.06 12.90
C PHE A 427 -16.06 35.42 12.04
N ALA A 428 -15.69 34.51 11.14
CA ALA A 428 -16.61 33.65 10.40
C ALA A 428 -16.00 32.24 10.24
N PRO A 429 -16.79 31.19 9.92
CA PRO A 429 -16.31 29.80 9.86
C PRO A 429 -15.12 29.56 8.93
N HIS A 430 -14.95 30.40 7.91
CA HIS A 430 -13.90 30.29 6.88
C HIS A 430 -13.12 31.59 6.71
N LEU A 431 -13.16 32.52 7.69
CA LEU A 431 -12.41 33.76 7.59
C LEU A 431 -11.73 34.07 8.91
N ARG A 432 -10.41 34.16 8.83
CA ARG A 432 -9.54 34.54 9.94
C ARG A 432 -8.63 35.67 9.50
N VAL A 433 -8.56 36.71 10.31
CA VAL A 433 -7.54 37.76 10.21
C VAL A 433 -6.44 37.45 11.21
N PHE A 434 -5.20 37.75 10.84
CA PHE A 434 -4.07 37.57 11.75
C PHE A 434 -3.07 38.71 11.59
N ALA A 435 -2.36 39.00 12.67
CA ALA A 435 -1.27 39.95 12.70
C ALA A 435 -0.20 39.47 13.69
N GLY A 436 1.05 39.79 13.40
CA GLY A 436 2.16 39.35 14.22
C GLY A 436 3.48 39.92 13.76
N GLY A 437 4.54 39.35 14.30
CA GLY A 437 5.88 39.76 13.97
C GLY A 437 6.91 38.85 14.58
N GLY A 438 8.17 39.17 14.29
CA GLY A 438 9.31 38.37 14.69
C GLY A 438 10.61 39.03 14.29
N ALA A 439 11.63 38.20 14.13
CA ALA A 439 12.92 38.63 13.63
C ALA A 439 13.37 37.68 12.54
N ARG A 440 13.93 38.22 11.46
CA ARG A 440 14.48 37.47 10.35
C ARG A 440 15.99 37.43 10.46
N PHE A 441 16.55 36.23 10.40
CA PHE A 441 17.97 35.95 10.53
C PHE A 441 18.51 35.40 9.20
N PRO A 442 19.65 35.91 8.72
CA PRO A 442 20.33 35.34 7.56
C PRO A 442 20.87 33.95 7.90
N LEU A 443 20.66 32.96 7.02
CA LEU A 443 21.31 31.64 7.12
C LEU A 443 22.41 31.51 6.06
N ILE A 444 22.06 31.80 4.81
CA ILE A 444 22.96 31.84 3.67
C ILE A 444 22.48 33.04 2.87
N VAL A 445 23.28 34.11 2.79
CA VAL A 445 22.84 35.36 2.20
C VAL A 445 23.95 35.98 1.36
N ASP A 446 23.64 36.18 0.08
CA ASP A 446 24.48 36.94 -0.85
C ASP A 446 23.86 38.31 -1.18
N ILE A 447 22.54 38.46 -0.98
CA ILE A 447 21.77 39.68 -1.25
C ILE A 447 21.13 40.22 0.03
N GLY A 448 21.58 41.40 0.45
CA GLY A 448 21.25 42.02 1.72
C GLY A 448 22.43 41.90 2.69
N ASN A 449 22.59 42.86 3.60
CA ASN A 449 23.60 42.76 4.65
C ASN A 449 23.22 41.61 5.61
N ASP A 450 24.20 40.88 6.16
CA ASP A 450 24.05 39.87 7.22
C ASP A 450 23.54 40.49 8.54
N VAL A 451 22.32 41.00 8.51
CA VAL A 451 21.72 41.81 9.57
C VAL A 451 20.38 41.22 9.94
N VAL A 452 20.16 41.07 11.24
CA VAL A 452 18.87 40.65 11.79
C VAL A 452 17.86 41.78 11.60
N ARG A 453 16.73 41.48 10.97
CA ARG A 453 15.69 42.47 10.68
C ARG A 453 14.41 42.19 11.47
N PRO A 454 13.79 43.19 12.11
CA PRO A 454 12.46 43.01 12.67
C PRO A 454 11.44 42.83 11.55
N GLU A 455 10.57 41.85 11.73
CA GLU A 455 9.50 41.54 10.80
C GLU A 455 8.15 41.82 11.45
N VAL A 456 7.27 42.49 10.70
CA VAL A 456 5.87 42.69 11.05
C VAL A 456 5.04 42.24 9.86
N LEU A 457 4.03 41.42 10.13
CA LEU A 457 3.20 40.83 9.09
C LEU A 457 1.74 40.75 9.52
N GLY A 458 0.84 40.75 8.53
CA GLY A 458 -0.58 40.56 8.74
C GLY A 458 -1.28 40.11 7.47
N GLY A 459 -2.41 39.42 7.63
CA GLY A 459 -3.06 38.79 6.50
C GLY A 459 -4.44 38.23 6.81
N ILE A 460 -4.97 37.57 5.79
CA ILE A 460 -6.27 36.92 5.79
C ILE A 460 -6.07 35.46 5.39
N GLN A 461 -6.74 34.58 6.13
CA GLN A 461 -6.83 33.15 5.90
C GLN A 461 -8.29 32.80 5.55
N PHE A 462 -8.45 31.97 4.52
CA PHE A 462 -9.74 31.53 3.96
C PHE A 462 -10.06 30.07 4.31
#